data_AF-A0A2G5QNY1-F1
#
_entry.id   AF-A0A2G5QNY1-F1
#
_cell.length_a   1.000
_cell.length_b   1.000
_cell.length_c   1.000
_cell.angle_alpha   90.00
_cell.angle_beta   90.00
_cell.angle_gamma   90.00
#
_symmetry.space_group_name_H-M   'P 1'
#
loop_
_entity.id
_entity.type
_entity.pdbx_description
1 polymer ?
#
loop_
_entity_poly.entity_id
_entity_poly.type
_entity_poly.pdbx_seq_one_letter_code
_entity_poly.pdbx_strand_id
1 'polypeptide(L)'
;MSRILSSAALGLAFCVVTEITRELCFKAAANRAQDGSNYVLDLARQPVLWLGLAFWISETIALVRVLEIAPLSVAYQITTLPYAGIPIAGALVFRERLTRGQVAGAVLIGLGVILVGASGL
;
A
#
# COMPACT_ATOMS: atom_id res chain seq x y z
N MET A 1 -20.98 -16.62 10.91
CA MET A 1 -20.30 -16.54 9.60
C MET A 1 -20.24 -15.11 9.04
N SER A 2 -21.36 -14.41 8.86
CA SER A 2 -21.39 -13.05 8.24
C SER A 2 -20.63 -11.96 9.00
N ARG A 3 -20.69 -11.94 10.34
CA ARG A 3 -19.96 -10.93 11.16
C ARG A 3 -18.44 -11.05 11.07
N ILE A 4 -17.92 -12.28 10.98
CA ILE A 4 -16.48 -12.59 10.91
C ILE A 4 -15.93 -12.17 9.55
N LEU A 5 -16.69 -12.43 8.48
CA LEU A 5 -16.33 -12.02 7.13
C LEU A 5 -16.32 -10.48 7.00
N SER A 6 -17.28 -9.80 7.63
CA SER A 6 -17.33 -8.33 7.65
C SER A 6 -16.16 -7.71 8.42
N SER A 7 -15.73 -8.30 9.55
CA SER A 7 -14.57 -7.81 10.30
C SER A 7 -13.25 -8.03 9.55
N ALA A 8 -13.12 -9.16 8.85
CA ALA A 8 -11.94 -9.45 8.04
C ALA A 8 -11.82 -8.50 6.84
N ALA A 9 -12.94 -8.22 6.15
CA ALA A 9 -12.97 -7.26 5.05
C ALA A 9 -12.58 -5.85 5.50
N LEU A 10 -13.05 -5.42 6.67
CA LEU A 10 -12.70 -4.11 7.25
C LEU A 10 -11.22 -4.04 7.61
N GLY A 11 -10.67 -5.11 8.19
CA GLY A 11 -9.23 -5.21 8.50
C GLY A 11 -8.35 -5.18 7.25
N LEU A 12 -8.75 -5.90 6.19
CA LEU A 12 -8.05 -5.87 4.91
C LEU A 12 -8.08 -4.48 4.25
N ALA A 13 -9.23 -3.82 4.26
CA ALA A 13 -9.36 -2.45 3.74
C ALA A 13 -8.45 -1.47 4.51
N PHE A 14 -8.40 -1.62 5.84
CA PHE A 14 -7.48 -0.85 6.68
C PHE A 14 -6.01 -1.10 6.31
N CYS A 15 -5.60 -2.36 6.11
CA CYS A 15 -4.24 -2.69 5.67
C CYS A 15 -3.93 -2.02 4.32
N VAL A 16 -4.80 -2.16 3.32
CA VAL A 16 -4.58 -1.55 1.98
C VAL A 16 -4.40 -0.03 2.05
N VAL A 17 -5.22 0.66 2.83
CA VAL A 17 -5.11 2.12 2.99
C VAL A 17 -3.82 2.49 3.72
N THR A 18 -3.43 1.71 4.72
CA THR A 18 -2.21 1.92 5.51
C THR A 18 -0.97 1.68 4.64
N GLU A 19 -0.97 0.64 3.80
CA GLU A 19 0.08 0.33 2.84
C GLU A 19 0.33 1.52 1.89
N ILE A 20 -0.75 2.02 1.28
CA ILE A 20 -0.69 3.14 0.35
C ILE A 20 -0.16 4.39 1.06
N THR A 21 -0.68 4.68 2.26
CA THR A 21 -0.27 5.84 3.04
C THR A 21 1.22 5.75 3.43
N ARG A 22 1.68 4.57 3.83
CA ARG A 22 3.07 4.28 4.17
C ARG A 22 4.01 4.55 2.99
N GLU A 23 3.69 4.01 1.81
CA GLU A 23 4.52 4.20 0.61
C GLU A 23 4.57 5.66 0.17
N LEU A 24 3.46 6.39 0.30
CA LEU A 24 3.45 7.83 0.06
C LEU A 24 4.34 8.58 1.07
N CYS A 25 4.30 8.21 2.35
CA CYS A 25 5.16 8.79 3.37
C CYS A 25 6.65 8.55 3.06
N PHE A 26 7.03 7.33 2.66
CA PHE A 26 8.41 7.03 2.27
C PHE A 26 8.85 7.78 1.02
N LYS A 27 7.98 7.86 0.00
CA LYS A 27 8.26 8.66 -1.19
C LYS A 27 8.41 10.15 -0.87
N ALA A 28 7.57 10.70 0.00
CA ALA A 28 7.68 12.09 0.46
C ALA A 28 8.99 12.33 1.21
N ALA A 29 9.40 11.39 2.07
CA ALA A 29 10.64 11.48 2.83
C ALA A 29 11.87 11.45 1.90
N ALA A 30 11.88 10.53 0.92
CA ALA A 30 12.93 10.43 -0.08
C ALA A 30 13.03 11.69 -0.94
N ASN A 31 11.90 12.22 -1.42
CA ASN A 31 11.86 13.45 -2.22
C ASN A 31 12.36 14.68 -1.47
N ARG A 32 12.30 14.71 -0.13
CA ARG A 32 12.82 15.83 0.66
C ARG A 32 14.27 15.62 1.10
N ALA A 33 14.79 14.39 1.06
CA ALA A 33 16.17 14.07 1.38
C ALA A 33 17.11 14.14 0.17
N GLN A 34 16.57 14.19 -1.05
CA GLN A 34 17.34 14.17 -2.31
C GLN A 34 18.25 15.39 -2.53
N ASP A 35 17.93 16.53 -1.92
CA ASP A 35 18.68 17.80 -2.08
C ASP A 35 19.86 17.94 -1.10
N GLY A 36 20.02 16.98 -0.18
CA GLY A 36 20.98 17.01 0.90
C GLY A 36 22.37 16.48 0.54
N SER A 37 23.41 16.94 1.23
CA SER A 37 24.79 16.45 1.04
C SER A 37 24.99 15.03 1.58
N ASN A 38 24.13 14.58 2.51
CA ASN A 38 24.15 13.24 3.09
C ASN A 38 22.75 12.63 3.12
N TYR A 39 22.34 12.05 1.99
CA TYR A 39 21.03 11.44 1.77
C TYR A 39 20.51 10.60 2.96
N VAL A 40 21.36 9.74 3.54
CA VAL A 40 20.95 8.84 4.65
C VAL A 40 20.62 9.61 5.94
N LEU A 41 21.42 10.62 6.27
CA LEU A 41 21.22 11.40 7.50
C LEU A 41 20.02 12.34 7.35
N ASP A 42 19.85 12.94 6.16
CA ASP A 42 18.72 13.80 5.85
C ASP A 42 17.42 13.01 5.75
N LEU A 43 17.47 11.75 5.31
CA LEU A 43 16.33 10.84 5.34
C LEU A 43 15.94 10.45 6.78
N ALA A 44 16.92 10.11 7.63
CA ALA A 44 16.67 9.74 9.03
C ALA A 44 16.09 10.90 9.86
N ARG A 45 16.35 12.16 9.46
CA ARG A 45 15.79 13.37 10.08
C ARG A 45 14.34 13.66 9.67
N GLN A 46 13.80 12.96 8.68
CA GLN A 46 12.45 13.21 8.18
C GLN A 46 11.41 12.61 9.15
N PRO A 47 10.55 13.41 9.79
CA PRO A 47 9.49 12.88 10.66
C PRO A 47 8.49 11.99 9.91
N VAL A 48 8.33 12.24 8.60
CA VAL A 48 7.43 11.48 7.72
C VAL A 48 7.93 10.04 7.51
N LEU A 49 9.26 9.82 7.55
CA LEU A 49 9.84 8.47 7.51
C LEU A 49 9.39 7.65 8.72
N TRP A 50 9.48 8.24 9.91
CA TRP A 50 9.10 7.58 11.16
C TRP A 50 7.59 7.30 11.23
N LEU A 51 6.76 8.19 10.70
CA LEU A 51 5.33 7.92 10.53
C LEU A 51 5.07 6.74 9.59
N GLY A 52 5.78 6.66 8.45
CA GLY A 52 5.72 5.50 7.56
C GLY A 52 6.12 4.21 8.29
N LEU A 53 7.16 4.25 9.11
CA LEU A 53 7.60 3.09 9.90
C LEU A 53 6.56 2.67 10.95
N ALA A 54 5.90 3.62 11.62
CA ALA A 54 4.82 3.32 12.55
C ALA A 54 3.63 2.66 11.84
N PHE A 55 3.26 3.17 10.66
CA PHE A 55 2.22 2.58 9.82
C PHE A 55 2.58 1.15 9.40
N TRP A 56 3.83 0.91 8.99
CA TRP A 56 4.32 -0.42 8.64
C TRP A 56 4.16 -1.45 9.76
N ILE A 57 4.51 -1.08 11.00
CA ILE A 57 4.36 -1.96 12.16
C ILE A 57 2.87 -2.24 12.42
N SER A 58 2.04 -1.18 12.40
CA SER A 58 0.60 -1.31 12.65
C SER A 58 -0.12 -2.18 11.61
N GLU A 59 0.25 -2.01 10.35
CA GLU A 59 -0.24 -2.78 9.22
C GLU A 59 0.16 -4.24 9.35
N THR A 60 1.43 -4.50 9.65
CA THR A 60 1.94 -5.88 9.79
C THR A 60 1.15 -6.62 10.87
N ILE A 61 0.90 -5.98 12.01
CA ILE A 61 0.09 -6.56 13.08
C ILE A 61 -1.34 -6.79 12.61
N ALA A 62 -1.99 -5.80 11.98
CA ALA A 62 -3.36 -5.92 11.49
C ALA A 62 -3.50 -7.05 10.46
N LEU A 63 -2.54 -7.17 9.53
CA LEU A 63 -2.52 -8.20 8.50
C LEU A 63 -2.37 -9.60 9.11
N VAL A 64 -1.47 -9.79 10.07
CA VAL A 64 -1.32 -11.06 10.79
C VAL A 64 -2.63 -11.46 11.46
N ARG A 65 -3.31 -10.53 12.14
CA ARG A 65 -4.59 -10.78 12.82
C ARG A 65 -5.73 -11.10 11.86
N VAL A 66 -5.70 -10.53 10.66
CA VAL A 66 -6.65 -10.86 9.60
C VAL A 66 -6.36 -12.25 9.01
N LEU A 67 -5.09 -12.61 8.82
CA LEU A 67 -4.67 -13.92 8.31
C LEU A 67 -5.04 -15.07 9.27
N GLU A 68 -5.17 -14.80 10.56
CA GLU A 68 -5.67 -15.79 11.54
C GLU A 68 -7.16 -16.14 11.35
N ILE A 69 -7.93 -15.27 10.70
CA ILE A 69 -9.41 -15.34 10.67
C ILE A 69 -9.94 -15.55 9.25
N ALA A 70 -9.21 -15.09 8.22
CA ALA A 70 -9.63 -15.13 6.83
C ALA A 70 -8.92 -16.24 6.03
N PRO A 71 -9.58 -16.85 5.03
CA PRO A 71 -8.93 -17.81 4.14
C PRO A 71 -7.83 -17.11 3.33
N LEU A 72 -6.65 -17.74 3.32
CA LEU A 72 -5.42 -17.23 2.71
C LEU A 72 -5.61 -16.74 1.26
N SER A 73 -6.48 -17.42 0.50
CA SER A 73 -6.78 -17.09 -0.90
C SER A 73 -7.39 -15.70 -1.09
N VAL A 74 -8.22 -15.23 -0.15
CA VAL A 74 -8.85 -13.90 -0.24
C VAL A 74 -7.89 -12.83 0.27
N ALA A 75 -7.19 -13.12 1.36
CA ALA A 75 -6.21 -12.20 1.92
C ALA A 75 -5.09 -11.86 0.93
N TYR A 76 -4.57 -12.86 0.20
CA TYR A 76 -3.50 -12.68 -0.78
C TYR A 76 -3.90 -11.82 -2.00
N GLN A 77 -5.16 -11.94 -2.42
CA GLN A 77 -5.74 -11.11 -3.49
C GLN A 77 -5.91 -9.66 -3.06
N ILE A 78 -6.27 -9.41 -1.79
CA ILE A 78 -6.42 -8.03 -1.33
C ILE A 78 -5.07 -7.37 -1.08
N THR A 79 -4.05 -8.11 -0.63
CA THR A 79 -2.67 -7.58 -0.51
C THR A 79 -2.03 -7.22 -1.85
N THR A 80 -2.61 -7.62 -2.99
CA THR A 80 -2.12 -7.21 -4.32
C THR A 80 -2.75 -5.90 -4.82
N LEU A 81 -3.85 -5.42 -4.24
CA LEU A 81 -4.47 -4.13 -4.59
C LEU A 81 -3.55 -2.91 -4.40
N PRO A 82 -2.75 -2.80 -3.31
CA PRO A 82 -1.86 -1.67 -3.13
C PRO A 82 -0.88 -1.48 -4.29
N TYR A 83 -0.45 -2.54 -4.97
CA TYR A 83 0.48 -2.41 -6.10
C TYR A 83 -0.07 -1.56 -7.25
N ALA A 84 -1.38 -1.55 -7.48
CA ALA A 84 -2.04 -0.62 -8.40
C ALA A 84 -2.41 0.70 -7.71
N GLY A 85 -2.79 0.65 -6.43
CA GLY A 85 -3.22 1.82 -5.66
C GLY A 85 -2.11 2.83 -5.37
N ILE A 86 -0.91 2.38 -5.03
CA ILE A 86 0.26 3.21 -4.70
C ILE A 86 0.65 4.17 -5.84
N PRO A 87 0.84 3.73 -7.10
CA PRO A 87 1.19 4.65 -8.18
C PRO A 87 0.07 5.66 -8.49
N ILE A 88 -1.20 5.26 -8.38
CA ILE A 88 -2.36 6.15 -8.56
C ILE A 88 -2.41 7.20 -7.44
N ALA A 89 -2.32 6.76 -6.19
CA ALA A 89 -2.32 7.64 -5.02
C ALA A 89 -1.09 8.56 -5.03
N GLY A 90 0.06 8.06 -5.49
CA GLY A 90 1.28 8.83 -5.66
C GLY A 90 1.11 9.94 -6.69
N ALA A 91 0.49 9.64 -7.84
CA ALA A 91 0.18 10.64 -8.84
C ALA A 91 -0.78 11.72 -8.29
N LEU A 92 -1.77 11.31 -7.50
CA LEU A 92 -2.75 12.23 -6.93
C LEU A 92 -2.15 13.14 -5.86
N VAL A 93 -1.35 12.59 -4.94
CA VAL A 93 -0.78 13.30 -3.79
C VAL A 93 0.39 14.20 -4.20
N PHE A 94 1.29 13.70 -5.05
CA PHE A 94 2.46 14.48 -5.49
C PHE A 94 2.19 15.32 -6.75
N ARG A 95 1.02 15.16 -7.38
CA ARG A 95 0.62 15.84 -8.63
C ARG A 95 1.66 15.65 -9.76
N GLU A 96 2.40 14.56 -9.71
CA GLU A 96 3.42 14.21 -10.70
C GLU A 96 2.74 13.58 -11.92
N ARG A 97 3.26 13.88 -13.12
CA ARG A 97 2.79 13.24 -14.34
C ARG A 97 3.33 11.81 -14.38
N LEU A 98 2.45 10.83 -14.22
CA LEU A 98 2.81 9.42 -14.43
C LEU A 98 3.30 9.23 -15.86
N THR A 99 4.43 8.56 -16.00
CA THR A 99 4.92 8.14 -17.32
C THR A 99 3.99 7.09 -17.91
N ARG A 100 3.91 7.01 -19.25
CA ARG A 100 3.04 6.04 -19.95
C ARG A 100 3.31 4.60 -19.52
N GLY A 101 4.55 4.26 -19.17
CA GLY A 101 4.93 2.96 -18.64
C GLY A 101 4.37 2.67 -17.24
N GLN A 102 4.36 3.66 -16.34
CA GLN A 102 3.76 3.52 -14.99
C GLN A 102 2.25 3.35 -15.06
N VAL A 103 1.58 4.05 -15.98
CA VAL A 103 0.14 3.88 -16.22
C VAL A 103 -0.15 2.49 -16.78
N ALA A 104 0.61 2.03 -17.77
CA ALA A 104 0.46 0.68 -18.33
C ALA A 104 0.67 -0.41 -17.28
N GLY A 105 1.69 -0.26 -16.42
CA GLY A 105 1.93 -1.17 -15.30
C GLY A 105 0.79 -1.19 -14.27
N ALA A 106 0.28 -0.02 -13.88
CA ALA A 106 -0.85 0.06 -12.95
C ALA A 106 -2.13 -0.58 -13.52
N VAL A 107 -2.40 -0.37 -14.82
CA VAL A 107 -3.53 -1.01 -15.53
C VAL A 107 -3.36 -2.52 -15.61
N LEU A 108 -2.15 -3.01 -15.89
CA LEU A 108 -1.85 -4.45 -15.95
C LEU A 108 -2.06 -5.13 -14.58
N ILE A 109 -1.61 -4.49 -13.50
CA ILE A 109 -1.82 -4.97 -12.14
C ILE A 109 -3.32 -4.96 -11.80
N GLY A 110 -4.03 -3.87 -12.11
CA GLY A 110 -5.47 -3.77 -11.91
C GLY A 110 -6.26 -4.86 -12.66
N LEU A 111 -5.88 -5.15 -13.90
CA LEU A 111 -6.43 -6.25 -14.69
C LEU A 111 -6.16 -7.61 -14.04
N GLY A 112 -4.92 -7.85 -13.58
CA GLY A 112 -4.57 -9.06 -12.85
C GLY A 112 -5.43 -9.27 -11.61
N VAL A 113 -5.62 -8.23 -10.79
CA VAL A 113 -6.47 -8.28 -9.60
C VAL A 113 -7.92 -8.60 -9.95
N ILE A 114 -8.48 -7.95 -10.99
CA ILE A 114 -9.86 -8.22 -11.43
C ILE A 114 -10.02 -9.67 -11.91
N LEU A 115 -9.07 -10.17 -12.71
CA LEU A 115 -9.11 -11.54 -13.24
C LEU A 115 -9.01 -12.58 -12.13
N VAL A 116 -8.08 -12.41 -11.19
CA VAL A 116 -7.91 -13.36 -10.08
C VAL A 116 -9.09 -13.26 -9.11
N GLY A 117 -9.59 -12.05 -8.83
CA GLY A 117 -10.79 -11.84 -8.02
C GLY A 117 -12.05 -12.46 -8.66
N ALA A 118 -12.21 -12.35 -9.98
CA ALA A 118 -13.31 -12.98 -10.70
C ALA A 118 -13.20 -14.51 -10.76
N SER A 119 -11.97 -15.07 -10.76
CA SER A 119 -11.75 -16.52 -10.70
C SER A 119 -11.95 -17.13 -9.31
N GLY A 120 -12.01 -16.29 -8.26
CA GLY A 120 -12.24 -16.70 -6.88
C GLY A 120 -13.71 -16.62 -6.42
N LEU A 121 -14.62 -16.12 -7.26
CA LEU A 121 -16.07 -16.17 -7.08
C LEU A 121 -16.65 -17.45 -7.67
#